data_AF-A0A928U2P3-F1
#
_entry.id   AF-A0A928U2P3-F1
#
_cell.length_a   1.000
_cell.length_b   1.000
_cell.length_c   1.000
_cell.angle_alpha   90.00
_cell.angle_beta   90.00
_cell.angle_gamma   90.00
#
_symmetry.space_group_name_H-M   'P 1'
#
loop_
_entity.id
_entity.type
_entity.pdbx_description
1 polymer ?
#
loop_
_entity_poly.entity_id
_entity_poly.type
_entity_poly.pdbx_seq_one_letter_code
_entity_poly.pdbx_strand_id
1 'polypeptide(L)' 'MRTNVVIDDDLMAQAQRLSGIQTKRQVVEEALRLLIQMYEQSQVRELRGQLSWNGNLAEMREGRFEPSG' A
#
# COMPACT_ATOMS: atom_id res chain seq x y z
N MET A 1 -20.22 -11.03 -8.47
CA MET A 1 -20.10 -12.03 -9.56
C MET A 1 -19.52 -13.31 -8.99
N ARG A 2 -20.01 -14.48 -9.40
CA ARG A 2 -19.44 -15.77 -8.97
C ARG A 2 -18.52 -16.29 -10.07
N THR A 3 -17.27 -16.57 -9.71
CA THR A 3 -16.22 -17.01 -10.64
C THR A 3 -15.54 -18.23 -10.04
N ASN A 4 -15.22 -19.21 -10.88
CA ASN A 4 -14.42 -20.36 -10.48
C ASN A 4 -12.97 -20.13 -10.92
N VAL A 5 -12.05 -20.15 -9.98
CA VAL A 5 -10.62 -19.96 -10.20
C VAL A 5 -9.84 -21.06 -9.49
N VAL A 6 -8.80 -21.57 -10.13
CA VAL A 6 -7.88 -22.55 -9.52
C VAL A 6 -6.77 -21.76 -8.84
N ILE A 7 -6.59 -21.99 -7.54
CA ILE A 7 -5.56 -21.35 -6.72
C ILE A 7 -4.79 -22.44 -6.01
N ASP A 8 -3.47 -22.28 -5.91
CA ASP A 8 -2.60 -23.14 -5.12
C ASP A 8 -3.03 -23.14 -3.64
N ASP A 9 -3.21 -24.34 -3.07
CA ASP A 9 -3.75 -24.48 -1.71
C ASP A 9 -2.73 -24.07 -0.63
N ASP A 10 -1.44 -24.27 -0.87
CA ASP A 10 -0.40 -23.84 0.08
C ASP A 10 -0.29 -22.32 0.12
N LEU A 11 -0.41 -21.67 -1.03
CA LEU A 11 -0.49 -20.21 -1.15
C LEU A 11 -1.71 -19.66 -0.40
N MET A 12 -2.89 -20.26 -0.60
CA MET A 12 -4.10 -19.84 0.10
C MET A 12 -3.98 -20.05 1.61
N ALA A 13 -3.45 -21.19 2.04
CA ALA A 13 -3.24 -21.48 3.46
C ALA A 13 -2.25 -20.51 4.09
N GLN A 14 -1.17 -20.15 3.40
CA GLN A 14 -0.21 -19.17 3.87
C GLN A 14 -0.86 -17.78 4.01
N ALA A 15 -1.62 -17.34 2.99
CA ALA A 15 -2.32 -16.07 3.02
C ALA A 15 -3.33 -16.01 4.18
N GLN A 16 -4.12 -17.07 4.40
CA GLN A 16 -5.05 -17.16 5.53
C GLN A 16 -4.34 -17.10 6.88
N ARG A 17 -3.22 -17.81 7.04
CA ARG A 17 -2.43 -17.78 8.28
C ARG A 17 -1.85 -16.40 8.57
N LEU A 18 -1.30 -15.73 7.56
CA LEU A 18 -0.67 -14.41 7.72
C LEU A 18 -1.70 -13.28 7.91
N SER A 19 -2.84 -13.35 7.21
CA SER A 19 -3.90 -12.34 7.31
C SER A 19 -4.87 -12.56 8.47
N GLY A 20 -4.96 -13.78 9.01
CA GLY A 20 -5.99 -14.18 9.97
C GLY A 20 -7.39 -14.38 9.37
N ILE A 21 -7.53 -14.27 8.05
CA ILE A 21 -8.83 -14.36 7.36
C ILE A 21 -9.25 -15.81 7.19
N GLN A 22 -10.45 -16.14 7.65
CA GLN A 22 -10.94 -17.52 7.66
C GLN A 22 -11.48 -18.03 6.32
N THR A 23 -11.94 -17.13 5.44
CA THR A 23 -12.60 -17.55 4.19
C THR A 23 -11.75 -17.27 2.97
N LYS A 24 -11.64 -18.27 2.06
CA LYS A 24 -10.91 -18.11 0.78
C LYS A 24 -11.43 -16.91 -0.03
N ARG A 25 -12.76 -16.66 0.00
CA ARG A 25 -13.38 -15.52 -0.69
C ARG A 25 -12.86 -14.17 -0.17
N GLN A 26 -12.80 -13.99 1.15
CA GLN A 26 -12.32 -12.73 1.73
C GLN A 26 -10.83 -12.53 1.45
N VAL A 27 -10.01 -13.58 1.53
CA VAL A 27 -8.59 -13.47 1.17
C VAL A 27 -8.41 -12.97 -0.25
N VAL A 28 -9.18 -13.54 -1.20
CA VAL A 28 -9.12 -13.10 -2.60
C VAL A 28 -9.59 -11.65 -2.75
N GLU A 29 -10.65 -11.25 -2.06
CA GLU A 29 -11.15 -9.87 -2.12
C GLU A 29 -10.13 -8.86 -1.58
N GLU A 30 -9.52 -9.15 -0.43
CA GLU A 30 -8.46 -8.31 0.16
C GLU A 30 -7.21 -8.26 -0.72
N ALA A 31 -6.80 -9.39 -1.30
CA ALA A 31 -5.65 -9.44 -2.22
C ALA A 31 -5.89 -8.56 -3.46
N LEU A 32 -7.10 -8.56 -4.02
CA LEU A 32 -7.46 -7.70 -5.15
C LEU A 32 -7.46 -6.21 -4.77
N ARG A 33 -7.97 -5.86 -3.59
CA ARG A 33 -7.92 -4.48 -3.08
C ARG A 33 -6.47 -4.01 -2.91
N LEU A 34 -5.62 -4.83 -2.31
CA LEU A 34 -4.21 -4.54 -2.14
C LEU A 34 -3.50 -4.35 -3.49
N LEU A 35 -3.80 -5.21 -4.47
CA LEU A 35 -3.24 -5.09 -5.82
C LEU A 35 -3.58 -3.74 -6.45
N ILE A 36 -4.85 -3.33 -6.40
CA ILE A 36 -5.30 -2.02 -6.91
C ILE A 36 -4.55 -0.89 -6.21
N GLN A 37 -4.50 -0.90 -4.88
CA GLN A 37 -3.82 0.11 -4.08
C GLN A 37 -2.33 0.22 -4.45
N MET A 38 -1.66 -0.91 -4.70
CA MET A 38 -0.24 -0.92 -5.12
C MET A 38 -0.04 -0.24 -6.48
N TYR A 39 -0.95 -0.44 -7.44
CA TYR A 39 -0.90 0.21 -8.74
C TYR A 39 -1.20 1.72 -8.65
N GLU A 40 -2.20 2.12 -7.89
CA GLU A 40 -2.51 3.53 -7.67
C GLU A 40 -1.33 4.27 -7.03
N GLN A 41 -0.69 3.66 -6.02
CA GLN A 41 0.53 4.20 -5.41
C GLN A 41 1.72 4.21 -6.36
N SER A 42 1.79 3.28 -7.33
CA SER A 42 2.85 3.27 -8.34
C SER A 42 2.75 4.45 -9.30
N GLN A 43 1.53 4.90 -9.66
CA GLN A 43 1.35 6.10 -10.49
C GLN A 43 1.86 7.35 -9.79
N VAL A 44 1.73 7.44 -8.45
CA VAL A 44 2.35 8.53 -7.67
C VAL A 44 3.89 8.49 -7.76
N ARG A 45 4.49 7.30 -7.92
CA ARG A 45 5.95 7.19 -8.15
C ARG A 45 6.35 7.69 -9.54
N GLU A 46 5.49 7.57 -10.55
CA GLU A 46 5.74 8.13 -11.89
C GLU A 46 5.78 9.66 -11.89
N LEU A 47 5.06 10.29 -10.95
CA LEU A 47 5.10 11.75 -10.74
C LEU A 47 6.40 12.25 -10.08
N ARG A 48 7.30 11.36 -9.60
CA ARG A 48 8.61 11.76 -9.05
C ARG A 48 9.46 12.39 -10.15
N GLY A 49 9.90 13.63 -9.92
CA GLY A 49 10.72 14.39 -10.86
C GLY A 49 9.93 15.16 -11.93
N GLN A 50 8.63 14.92 -12.06
CA GLN A 50 7.73 15.71 -12.91
C GLN A 50 7.07 16.87 -12.16
N LEU A 51 6.89 16.71 -10.84
CA LEU A 51 6.35 17.76 -9.97
C LEU A 51 7.50 18.66 -9.49
N SER A 52 7.49 19.92 -9.93
CA SER A 52 8.33 20.98 -9.36
C SER A 52 7.89 21.26 -7.94
N TRP A 53 8.71 20.87 -6.96
CA TRP A 53 8.46 21.18 -5.58
C TRP A 53 8.77 22.66 -5.32
N ASN A 54 7.74 23.49 -5.17
CA ASN A 54 7.86 24.91 -4.81
C ASN A 54 7.74 25.08 -3.29
N GLY A 55 8.77 24.68 -2.54
CA GLY A 55 8.86 24.91 -1.10
C GLY A 55 10.29 25.28 -0.69
N ASN A 56 10.46 25.73 0.56
CA ASN A 56 11.78 25.97 1.15
C ASN A 56 12.06 24.93 2.25
N LEU A 57 13.07 24.08 2.04
CA LEU A 57 13.31 22.93 2.90
C LEU A 57 13.91 23.35 4.24
N ALA A 58 14.59 24.51 4.27
CA ALA A 58 15.16 25.08 5.49
C ALA A 58 14.05 25.59 6.42
N GLU A 59 13.09 26.35 5.90
CA GLU A 59 11.95 26.88 6.66
C GLU A 59 11.08 25.77 7.27
N MET A 60 10.85 24.67 6.54
CA MET A 60 10.11 23.51 7.07
C MET A 60 10.85 22.74 8.18
N ARG A 61 12.15 22.98 8.35
CA ARG A 61 12.99 22.32 9.37
C ARG A 61 13.18 23.18 10.61
N GLU A 62 13.00 24.49 10.51
CA GLU A 62 13.18 25.44 11.62
C GLU A 62 12.17 25.23 12.76
N GLY A 63 10.95 24.77 12.49
CA GLY A 63 9.94 24.51 13.52
C GLY A 63 10.17 23.27 14.40
N ARG A 64 11.26 22.50 14.21
CA ARG A 64 11.54 21.27 14.98
C ARG A 64 12.58 21.42 16.09
N PHE A 65 13.28 22.54 16.16
CA PHE A 65 14.25 22.80 17.22
C PHE A 65 13.85 24.10 17.93
N GLU A 66 12.96 23.99 18.93
CA GLU A 66 12.97 24.99 19.99
C GLU A 66 14.28 24.80 20.78
N PRO A 67 15.16 25.81 20.88
CA PRO A 67 16.28 25.72 21.78
C PRO A 67 15.72 25.76 23.21
N SER A 68 15.70 24.61 23.86
CA SER A 68 15.50 24.52 25.31
C SER A 68 16.64 25.27 25.99
N GLY A 69 16.35 26.51 26.40
CA GLY A 69 17.18 27.29 27.32
C GLY A 69 17.12 26.73 28.73
#